data_AF-A0A7W1I8N7-F1
#
_entry.id   AF-A0A7W1I8N7-F1
#
_cell.length_a   1.000
_cell.length_b   1.000
_cell.length_c   1.000
_cell.angle_alpha   90.00
_cell.angle_beta   90.00
_cell.angle_gamma   90.00
#
_symmetry.space_group_name_H-M   'P 1'
#
loop_
_entity.id
_entity.type
_entity.pdbx_description
1 polymer ?
#
loop_
_entity_poly.entity_id
_entity_poly.type
_entity_poly.pdbx_seq_one_letter_code
_entity_poly.pdbx_strand_id
1 'polypeptide(L)'
;MKFLVAIAAVVLGTPVAIAAVFTGPSAAMSAPSAAARAEIPAELLPVYMAASLACPGLPWQVLAAIDWVESRHAGGRADPHTGDVVSPIVGPALDGTNGTRAIRDASQPDGWAHALGPMQFLSTTWTRWGRLAPDRPPDAAPNVQNAWDSIYSAAAYLCGGASTIDDVHAAVLRYNHSETYVSQVMAKATDYGLGSDQAFDGNTFSGSGDRVVAAAMTQLGVPYQWGGETPGVGFDCSGLVQWSYRQIGVSLPRTTREQILVGVPVTDVADLRPGDLLFTRSTRNGTVVDLGHVAIYAGGGKEVVAPKTGDVVSVRPVVYSSIQAARRVLS
;
A
#
# COMPACT_ATOMS: atom_id res chain seq x y z
N MET A 1 -53.25 -28.19 -56.93
CA MET A 1 -52.81 -27.55 -58.20
C MET A 1 -52.84 -26.04 -57.96
N LYS A 2 -51.80 -25.21 -58.10
CA LYS A 2 -50.49 -25.27 -58.78
C LYS A 2 -49.48 -24.41 -57.98
N PHE A 3 -48.21 -24.76 -58.11
CA PHE A 3 -47.03 -24.05 -57.59
C PHE A 3 -46.84 -22.65 -58.19
N LEU A 4 -46.15 -21.77 -57.46
CA LEU A 4 -45.02 -20.97 -57.95
C LEU A 4 -44.17 -20.43 -56.77
N VAL A 5 -42.86 -20.40 -56.99
CA VAL A 5 -41.75 -20.16 -56.05
C VAL A 5 -41.13 -18.78 -56.32
N ALA A 6 -40.34 -18.28 -55.34
CA ALA A 6 -39.23 -17.31 -55.41
C ALA A 6 -39.52 -15.89 -54.87
N ILE A 7 -38.65 -15.17 -54.15
CA ILE A 7 -37.33 -15.36 -53.50
C ILE A 7 -37.30 -14.24 -52.43
N ALA A 8 -36.92 -14.55 -51.17
CA ALA A 8 -36.70 -13.53 -50.13
C ALA A 8 -35.22 -13.17 -50.07
N ALA A 9 -34.91 -11.88 -50.24
CA ALA A 9 -33.57 -11.33 -50.09
C ALA A 9 -33.16 -11.30 -48.61
N VAL A 10 -32.04 -11.92 -48.29
CA VAL A 10 -31.39 -11.88 -46.98
C VAL A 10 -30.59 -10.57 -46.89
N VAL A 11 -31.03 -9.64 -46.03
CA VAL A 11 -30.21 -8.51 -45.58
C VAL A 11 -29.65 -8.88 -44.20
N LEU A 12 -28.33 -9.08 -44.15
CA LEU A 12 -27.58 -9.30 -42.92
C LEU A 12 -27.50 -7.99 -42.12
N GLY A 13 -28.39 -7.81 -41.15
CA GLY A 13 -28.25 -6.81 -40.09
C GLY A 13 -27.56 -7.45 -38.90
N THR A 14 -26.35 -6.99 -38.56
CA THR A 14 -25.65 -7.41 -37.34
C THR A 14 -26.34 -6.83 -36.10
N PRO A 15 -26.43 -7.59 -34.98
CA PRO A 15 -27.12 -7.12 -33.79
C PRO A 15 -26.24 -6.13 -33.02
N VAL A 16 -26.78 -4.94 -32.75
CA VAL A 16 -26.26 -4.02 -31.73
C VAL A 16 -26.70 -4.58 -30.38
N ALA A 17 -25.78 -5.24 -29.69
CA ALA A 17 -25.98 -5.68 -28.32
C ALA A 17 -25.94 -4.46 -27.38
N ILE A 18 -26.99 -4.35 -26.56
CA ILE A 18 -27.22 -3.31 -25.57
C ILE A 18 -26.21 -3.48 -24.41
N ALA A 19 -25.72 -2.34 -23.93
CA ALA A 19 -24.69 -2.10 -22.93
C ALA A 19 -24.62 -3.11 -21.77
N ALA A 20 -23.43 -3.68 -21.57
CA ALA A 20 -23.02 -4.23 -20.29
C ALA A 20 -22.74 -3.08 -19.32
N VAL A 21 -23.48 -3.05 -18.21
CA VAL A 21 -23.11 -2.25 -17.04
C VAL A 21 -21.86 -2.88 -16.45
N PHE A 22 -20.71 -2.23 -16.65
CA PHE A 22 -19.49 -2.57 -15.92
C PHE A 22 -19.65 -2.08 -14.48
N THR A 23 -20.13 -2.96 -13.59
CA THR A 23 -19.72 -2.91 -12.19
C THR A 23 -18.27 -3.38 -12.16
N GLY A 24 -17.34 -2.45 -12.34
CA GLY A 24 -15.90 -2.75 -12.29
C GLY A 24 -15.54 -3.33 -10.91
N PRO A 25 -14.63 -4.32 -10.85
CA PRO A 25 -14.13 -4.81 -9.57
C PRO A 25 -13.45 -3.63 -8.85
N SER A 26 -13.63 -3.54 -7.53
CA SER A 26 -12.75 -2.76 -6.66
C SER A 26 -11.33 -3.02 -7.12
N ALA A 27 -10.64 -1.99 -7.61
CA ALA A 27 -9.32 -2.12 -8.21
C ALA A 27 -8.45 -2.98 -7.29
N ALA A 28 -8.27 -4.25 -7.65
CA ALA A 28 -7.28 -5.10 -7.02
C ALA A 28 -5.97 -4.34 -7.17
N MET A 29 -5.32 -3.99 -6.07
CA MET A 29 -4.02 -3.30 -6.12
C MET A 29 -3.13 -4.10 -7.07
N SER A 30 -2.77 -3.55 -8.22
CA SER A 30 -1.95 -4.29 -9.19
C SER A 30 -0.57 -4.54 -8.60
N ALA A 31 0.08 -5.62 -9.02
CA ALA A 31 1.42 -5.98 -8.55
C ALA A 31 2.41 -4.84 -8.82
N PRO A 32 3.41 -4.61 -7.95
CA PRO A 32 4.59 -3.87 -8.36
C PRO A 32 5.25 -4.60 -9.53
N SER A 33 5.59 -3.86 -10.58
CA SER A 33 6.42 -4.38 -11.66
C SER A 33 7.85 -4.70 -11.19
N ALA A 34 8.66 -5.29 -12.06
CA ALA A 34 10.09 -5.45 -11.79
C ALA A 34 10.79 -4.09 -11.62
N ALA A 35 10.38 -3.07 -12.39
CA ALA A 35 10.91 -1.71 -12.25
C ALA A 35 10.52 -1.09 -10.90
N ALA A 36 9.28 -1.27 -10.46
CA ALA A 36 8.84 -0.82 -9.14
C ALA A 36 9.69 -1.44 -8.02
N ARG A 37 9.94 -2.76 -8.07
CA ARG A 37 10.80 -3.44 -7.09
C ARG A 37 12.27 -3.02 -7.12
N ALA A 38 12.76 -2.56 -8.27
CA ALA A 38 14.15 -2.15 -8.44
C ALA A 38 14.40 -0.71 -8.01
N GLU A 39 13.43 0.17 -8.23
CA GLU A 39 13.59 1.62 -8.04
C GLU A 39 12.96 2.15 -6.75
N ILE A 40 11.88 1.52 -6.27
CA ILE A 40 11.23 1.93 -5.04
C ILE A 40 11.97 1.27 -3.88
N PRO A 41 12.46 2.05 -2.89
CA PRO A 41 12.98 1.47 -1.66
C PRO A 41 11.94 0.54 -1.04
N ALA A 42 12.36 -0.66 -0.65
CA ALA A 42 11.46 -1.74 -0.23
C ALA A 42 10.55 -1.32 0.94
N GLU A 43 11.05 -0.42 1.79
CA GLU A 43 10.36 0.20 2.91
C GLU A 43 9.26 1.19 2.51
N LEU A 44 9.35 1.85 1.35
CA LEU A 44 8.40 2.87 0.90
C LEU A 44 7.30 2.29 0.01
N LEU A 45 7.58 1.20 -0.72
CA LEU A 45 6.57 0.50 -1.52
C LEU A 45 5.27 0.20 -0.75
N PRO A 46 5.30 -0.45 0.44
CA PRO A 46 4.09 -0.67 1.21
C PRO A 46 3.43 0.62 1.70
N VAL A 47 4.18 1.71 1.85
CA VAL A 47 3.65 3.02 2.27
C VAL A 47 2.82 3.65 1.15
N TYR A 48 3.28 3.63 -0.11
CA TYR A 48 2.48 4.09 -1.26
C TYR A 48 1.20 3.27 -1.40
N MET A 49 1.33 1.96 -1.26
CA MET A 49 0.23 1.02 -1.35
C MET A 49 -0.80 1.26 -0.25
N ALA A 50 -0.37 1.40 1.01
CA ALA A 50 -1.26 1.68 2.13
C ALA A 50 -1.89 3.07 2.05
N ALA A 51 -1.13 4.10 1.69
CA ALA A 51 -1.64 5.45 1.53
C ALA A 51 -2.70 5.54 0.42
N SER A 52 -2.55 4.75 -0.66
CA SER A 52 -3.56 4.67 -1.72
C SER A 52 -4.92 4.17 -1.23
N LEU A 53 -4.94 3.29 -0.21
CA LEU A 53 -6.20 2.78 0.37
C LEU A 53 -7.02 3.86 1.09
N ALA A 54 -6.37 4.94 1.52
CA ALA A 54 -7.08 6.08 2.11
C ALA A 54 -7.85 6.90 1.06
N CYS A 55 -7.60 6.68 -0.23
CA CYS A 55 -8.33 7.31 -1.34
C CYS A 55 -8.71 6.26 -2.39
N PRO A 56 -9.85 5.57 -2.23
CA PRO A 56 -10.37 4.65 -3.23
C PRO A 56 -10.31 5.23 -4.65
N GLY A 57 -9.85 4.43 -5.62
CA GLY A 57 -9.65 4.85 -7.01
C GLY A 57 -8.32 5.54 -7.30
N LEU A 58 -7.50 5.87 -6.29
CA LEU A 58 -6.11 6.29 -6.48
C LEU A 58 -5.20 5.07 -6.61
N PRO A 59 -4.53 4.85 -7.77
CA PRO A 59 -3.57 3.77 -7.89
C PRO A 59 -2.30 4.08 -7.11
N TRP A 60 -1.76 3.11 -6.37
CA TRP A 60 -0.51 3.29 -5.63
C TRP A 60 0.68 3.62 -6.55
N GLN A 61 0.65 3.12 -7.80
CA GLN A 61 1.66 3.41 -8.81
C GLN A 61 1.75 4.90 -9.11
N VAL A 62 0.61 5.61 -9.07
CA VAL A 62 0.55 7.06 -9.31
C VAL A 62 1.20 7.81 -8.15
N LEU A 63 0.93 7.40 -6.91
CA LEU A 63 1.59 7.96 -5.72
C LEU A 63 3.11 7.76 -5.77
N ALA A 64 3.55 6.53 -6.07
CA ALA A 64 4.97 6.21 -6.21
C ALA A 64 5.61 6.99 -7.38
N ALA A 65 4.92 7.10 -8.51
CA ALA A 65 5.40 7.85 -9.67
C ALA A 65 5.55 9.35 -9.38
N ILE A 66 4.64 9.95 -8.61
CA ILE A 66 4.77 11.33 -8.13
C ILE A 66 6.07 11.46 -7.33
N ASP A 67 6.29 10.64 -6.29
CA ASP A 67 7.52 10.71 -5.49
C ASP A 67 8.78 10.50 -6.35
N TRP A 68 8.72 9.62 -7.34
CA TRP A 68 9.82 9.42 -8.28
C TRP A 68 10.14 10.68 -9.07
N VAL A 69 9.13 11.35 -9.64
CA VAL A 69 9.28 12.59 -10.40
C VAL A 69 9.79 13.72 -9.50
N GLU A 70 9.29 13.79 -8.27
CA GLU A 70 9.62 14.86 -7.33
C GLU A 70 11.01 14.73 -6.71
N SER A 71 11.41 13.54 -6.27
CA SER A 71 12.64 13.37 -5.49
C SER A 71 13.37 12.05 -5.72
N ARG A 72 12.87 11.20 -6.62
CA ARG A 72 13.34 9.81 -6.80
C ARG A 72 13.25 9.01 -5.50
N HIS A 73 12.08 9.02 -4.85
CA HIS A 73 11.86 8.30 -3.59
C HIS A 73 12.79 8.78 -2.48
N ALA A 74 12.81 10.09 -2.23
CA ALA A 74 13.76 10.79 -1.37
C ALA A 74 15.24 10.62 -1.74
N GLY A 75 15.56 10.00 -2.89
CA GLY A 75 16.91 9.60 -3.27
C GLY A 75 17.50 8.52 -2.36
N GLY A 76 16.66 7.66 -1.77
CA GLY A 76 17.09 6.59 -0.85
C GLY A 76 17.57 7.10 0.52
N ARG A 77 17.17 8.31 0.91
CA ARG A 77 17.58 8.95 2.18
C ARG A 77 16.58 8.80 3.32
N ALA A 78 15.46 8.12 3.10
CA ALA A 78 14.44 7.90 4.11
C ALA A 78 14.86 6.75 5.02
N ASP A 79 14.74 6.94 6.33
CA ASP A 79 14.94 5.88 7.31
C ASP A 79 13.82 4.83 7.20
N PRO A 80 14.13 3.52 7.08
CA PRO A 80 13.12 2.48 6.88
C PRO A 80 12.27 2.18 8.13
N HIS A 81 12.65 2.70 9.30
CA HIS A 81 11.98 2.47 10.58
C HIS A 81 11.24 3.70 11.09
N THR A 82 11.62 4.90 10.67
CA THR A 82 10.95 6.14 11.10
C THR A 82 10.35 6.93 9.94
N GLY A 83 10.82 6.73 8.71
CA GLY A 83 10.48 7.52 7.53
C GLY A 83 11.21 8.87 7.46
N ASP A 84 12.05 9.21 8.43
CA ASP A 84 12.74 10.51 8.45
C ASP A 84 13.83 10.56 7.38
N VAL A 85 13.94 11.69 6.68
CA VAL A 85 15.06 11.90 5.77
C VAL A 85 16.28 12.42 6.52
N VAL A 86 17.45 11.83 6.25
CA VAL A 86 18.73 12.17 6.92
C VAL A 86 19.13 13.64 6.70
N SER A 87 18.66 14.26 5.62
CA SER A 87 18.86 15.69 5.36
C SER A 87 17.61 16.28 4.71
N PRO A 88 17.16 17.47 5.14
CA PRO A 88 15.99 18.13 4.55
C PRO A 88 16.06 18.18 3.03
N ILE A 89 14.97 17.79 2.38
CA ILE A 89 14.80 17.92 0.94
C ILE A 89 14.08 19.24 0.70
N VAL A 90 14.75 20.18 0.05
CA VAL A 90 14.25 21.53 -0.22
C VAL A 90 14.59 21.87 -1.67
N GLY A 91 13.56 22.13 -2.46
CA GLY A 91 13.67 22.57 -3.85
C GLY A 91 14.20 24.01 -3.95
N PRO A 92 14.47 24.49 -5.17
CA PRO A 92 14.90 25.88 -5.38
C PRO A 92 13.83 26.87 -4.95
N ALA A 93 14.25 28.11 -4.67
CA ALA A 93 13.33 29.21 -4.39
C ALA A 93 12.42 29.46 -5.60
N LEU A 94 11.12 29.58 -5.37
CA LEU A 94 10.14 29.94 -6.38
C LEU A 94 10.06 31.47 -6.49
N ASP A 95 11.15 32.08 -6.98
CA ASP A 95 11.33 33.54 -7.05
C ASP A 95 11.03 34.15 -8.43
N GLY A 96 10.60 33.32 -9.39
CA GLY A 96 10.37 33.73 -10.78
C GLY A 96 11.53 33.40 -11.72
N THR A 97 12.65 32.89 -11.19
CA THR A 97 13.78 32.39 -11.98
C THR A 97 13.63 30.89 -12.29
N ASN A 98 14.49 30.37 -13.17
CA ASN A 98 14.51 28.94 -13.55
C ASN A 98 13.16 28.38 -14.07
N GLY A 99 12.34 29.24 -14.69
CA GLY A 99 11.04 28.83 -15.24
C GLY A 99 9.95 28.60 -14.18
N THR A 100 10.19 29.03 -12.94
CA THR A 100 9.20 28.93 -11.86
C THR A 100 8.34 30.19 -11.77
N ARG A 101 7.13 30.07 -11.20
CA ARG A 101 6.34 31.25 -10.85
C ARG A 101 6.88 31.84 -9.54
N ALA A 102 6.96 33.16 -9.47
CA ALA A 102 7.26 33.87 -8.23
C ALA A 102 6.13 33.67 -7.19
N ILE A 103 6.44 33.03 -6.07
CA ILE A 103 5.50 32.75 -4.97
C ILE A 103 6.17 33.14 -3.65
N ARG A 104 5.63 34.17 -2.99
CA ARG A 104 6.10 34.61 -1.66
C ARG A 104 5.63 33.66 -0.58
N ASP A 105 6.51 33.37 0.37
CA ASP A 105 6.20 32.59 1.57
C ASP A 105 6.98 33.12 2.77
N ALA A 106 6.29 33.83 3.67
CA ALA A 106 6.91 34.41 4.86
C ALA A 106 7.34 33.37 5.92
N SER A 107 6.92 32.10 5.76
CA SER A 107 7.38 31.02 6.63
C SER A 107 8.77 30.51 6.26
N GLN A 108 9.27 30.85 5.07
CA GLN A 108 10.57 30.42 4.57
C GLN A 108 11.65 31.48 4.85
N PRO A 109 12.91 31.07 5.16
CA PRO A 109 13.97 32.00 5.58
C PRO A 109 14.32 33.10 4.56
N ASP A 110 14.19 32.81 3.26
CA ASP A 110 14.48 33.73 2.17
C ASP A 110 13.25 34.47 1.63
N GLY A 111 12.07 34.22 2.22
CA GLY A 111 10.79 34.83 1.86
C GLY A 111 10.13 34.25 0.60
N TRP A 112 10.68 33.18 0.02
CA TRP A 112 10.15 32.53 -1.18
C TRP A 112 9.64 31.13 -0.85
N ALA A 113 8.59 30.70 -1.55
CA ALA A 113 8.12 29.33 -1.41
C ALA A 113 9.16 28.35 -1.94
N HIS A 114 9.26 27.19 -1.29
CA HIS A 114 10.05 26.06 -1.74
C HIS A 114 9.17 24.81 -1.82
N ALA A 115 9.57 23.88 -2.66
CA ALA A 115 9.05 22.53 -2.66
C ALA A 115 9.77 21.70 -1.58
N LEU A 116 9.04 21.19 -0.59
CA LEU A 116 9.58 20.62 0.64
C LEU A 116 9.32 19.11 0.72
N GLY A 117 10.30 18.37 1.24
CA GLY A 117 10.16 16.95 1.52
C GLY A 117 10.23 16.03 0.29
N PRO A 118 10.13 14.71 0.47
CA PRO A 118 10.16 13.74 -0.62
C PRO A 118 9.11 14.00 -1.70
N MET A 119 7.91 14.40 -1.27
CA MET A 119 6.80 14.70 -2.17
C MET A 119 6.76 16.18 -2.63
N GLN A 120 7.77 17.00 -2.29
CA GLN A 120 7.94 18.36 -2.85
C GLN A 120 6.73 19.31 -2.64
N PHE A 121 6.16 19.33 -1.43
CA PHE A 121 5.03 20.18 -1.07
C PHE A 121 5.39 21.66 -0.91
N LEU A 122 4.50 22.56 -1.35
CA LEU A 122 4.52 23.95 -0.87
C LEU A 122 3.98 24.03 0.57
N SER A 123 4.47 24.99 1.35
CA SER A 123 4.02 25.20 2.75
C SER A 123 2.50 25.35 2.85
N THR A 124 1.86 26.09 1.94
CA THR A 124 0.41 26.31 1.91
C THR A 124 -0.38 25.03 1.65
N THR A 125 0.12 24.18 0.75
CA THR A 125 -0.47 22.86 0.50
C THR A 125 -0.29 21.95 1.72
N TRP A 126 0.90 21.95 2.32
CA TRP A 126 1.20 21.17 3.53
C TRP A 126 0.30 21.56 4.70
N THR A 127 0.06 22.86 4.92
CA THR A 127 -0.85 23.33 5.99
C THR A 127 -2.25 22.73 5.86
N ARG A 128 -2.74 22.49 4.64
CA ARG A 128 -4.08 21.96 4.40
C ARG A 128 -4.13 20.43 4.39
N TRP A 129 -3.14 19.81 3.77
CA TRP A 129 -3.17 18.38 3.43
C TRP A 129 -2.20 17.55 4.24
N GLY A 130 -1.36 18.16 5.08
CA GLY A 130 -0.46 17.45 5.99
C GLY A 130 -1.23 16.39 6.79
N ARG A 131 -0.80 15.14 6.67
CA ARG A 131 -1.31 13.99 7.41
C ARG A 131 -0.15 13.33 8.11
N LEU A 132 -0.41 12.96 9.36
CA LEU A 132 0.46 12.09 10.10
C LEU A 132 0.25 10.68 9.57
N ALA A 133 1.32 10.00 9.14
CA ALA A 133 1.21 8.60 8.75
C ALA A 133 0.73 7.76 9.95
N PRO A 134 -0.10 6.71 9.75
CA PRO A 134 -0.69 5.90 10.82
C PRO A 134 0.34 5.26 11.77
N ASP A 135 1.58 5.13 11.30
CA ASP A 135 2.68 4.48 11.99
C ASP A 135 3.55 5.43 12.83
N ARG A 136 3.26 6.73 12.79
CA ARG A 136 3.96 7.74 13.59
C ARG A 136 3.38 7.81 15.02
N PRO A 137 4.17 8.27 16.00
CA PRO A 137 3.65 8.54 17.34
C PRO A 137 2.45 9.49 17.30
N PRO A 138 1.41 9.27 18.13
CA PRO A 138 0.12 9.95 17.99
C PRO A 138 0.18 11.44 18.39
N ASP A 139 1.20 11.80 19.17
CA ASP A 139 1.53 13.15 19.61
C ASP A 139 2.49 13.86 18.65
N ALA A 140 3.02 13.16 17.65
CA ALA A 140 3.85 13.77 16.63
C ALA A 140 3.00 14.66 15.71
N ALA A 141 3.53 15.83 15.39
CA ALA A 141 2.99 16.64 14.31
C ALA A 141 3.41 16.04 12.94
N PRO A 142 2.56 16.14 11.90
CA PRO A 142 2.97 15.83 10.53
C PRO A 142 4.22 16.63 10.16
N ASN A 143 5.24 15.94 9.67
CA ASN A 143 6.50 16.50 9.23
C ASN A 143 6.65 16.35 7.72
N VAL A 144 6.75 17.47 6.99
CA VAL A 144 6.91 17.48 5.53
C VAL A 144 8.17 16.73 5.07
N GLN A 145 9.19 16.69 5.92
CA GLN A 145 10.44 15.98 5.63
C GLN A 145 10.35 14.47 5.89
N ASN A 146 9.33 13.98 6.58
CA ASN A 146 9.16 12.56 6.77
C ASN A 146 8.48 11.94 5.54
N ALA A 147 9.12 10.92 4.97
CA ALA A 147 8.65 10.25 3.77
C ALA A 147 7.24 9.69 3.95
N TRP A 148 6.95 9.05 5.09
CA TRP A 148 5.64 8.45 5.31
C TRP A 148 4.55 9.51 5.40
N ASP A 149 4.76 10.56 6.19
CA ASP A 149 3.80 11.66 6.30
C ASP A 149 3.56 12.32 4.94
N SER A 150 4.64 12.56 4.18
CA SER A 150 4.53 13.19 2.87
C SER A 150 3.75 12.32 1.87
N ILE A 151 3.94 11.00 1.88
CA ILE A 151 3.19 10.05 1.03
C ILE A 151 1.70 10.03 1.39
N TYR A 152 1.36 9.94 2.68
CA TYR A 152 -0.05 9.99 3.13
C TYR A 152 -0.69 11.36 2.86
N SER A 153 0.07 12.44 2.99
CA SER A 153 -0.39 13.80 2.66
C SER A 153 -0.66 13.94 1.16
N ALA A 154 0.16 13.31 0.31
CA ALA A 154 -0.04 13.32 -1.13
C ALA A 154 -1.28 12.55 -1.53
N ALA A 155 -1.52 11.38 -0.92
CA ALA A 155 -2.77 10.64 -1.12
C ALA A 155 -3.99 11.48 -0.73
N ALA A 156 -3.94 12.15 0.43
CA ALA A 156 -5.01 13.05 0.86
C ALA A 156 -5.22 14.23 -0.11
N TYR A 157 -4.14 14.82 -0.61
CA TYR A 157 -4.20 15.94 -1.56
C TYR A 157 -4.79 15.52 -2.91
N LEU A 158 -4.33 14.38 -3.45
CA LEU A 158 -4.86 13.77 -4.67
C LEU A 158 -6.32 13.33 -4.53
N CYS A 159 -6.77 13.00 -3.32
CA CYS A 159 -8.19 12.75 -3.06
C CYS A 159 -9.02 14.04 -3.04
N GLY A 160 -8.42 15.18 -2.67
CA GLY A 160 -9.07 16.49 -2.70
C GLY A 160 -10.27 16.63 -1.76
N GLY A 161 -10.36 15.78 -0.72
CA GLY A 161 -11.49 15.72 0.20
C GLY A 161 -12.68 14.88 -0.27
N ALA A 162 -12.57 14.22 -1.43
CA ALA A 162 -13.53 13.21 -1.86
C ALA A 162 -13.34 11.89 -1.10
N SER A 163 -14.35 11.03 -1.09
CA SER A 163 -14.27 9.67 -0.55
C SER A 163 -13.73 8.63 -1.55
N THR A 164 -13.62 9.01 -2.82
CA THR A 164 -13.08 8.22 -3.92
C THR A 164 -12.71 9.16 -5.07
N ILE A 165 -11.80 8.74 -5.95
CA ILE A 165 -11.57 9.39 -7.25
C ILE A 165 -11.90 8.41 -8.38
N ASP A 166 -12.37 8.94 -9.50
CA ASP A 166 -12.64 8.22 -10.75
C ASP A 166 -11.78 8.76 -11.91
N ASP A 167 -11.29 10.00 -11.78
CA ASP A 167 -10.36 10.64 -12.72
C ASP A 167 -8.98 10.87 -12.08
N VAL A 168 -8.07 9.96 -12.38
CA VAL A 168 -6.67 10.02 -11.94
C VAL A 168 -5.93 11.19 -12.61
N HIS A 169 -6.23 11.51 -13.87
CA HIS A 169 -5.57 12.60 -14.59
C HIS A 169 -5.89 13.94 -13.92
N ALA A 170 -7.17 14.19 -13.61
CA ALA A 170 -7.59 15.38 -12.86
C ALA A 170 -7.00 15.44 -11.44
N ALA A 171 -6.83 14.29 -10.77
CA ALA A 171 -6.16 14.22 -9.47
C ALA A 171 -4.68 14.64 -9.58
N VAL A 172 -3.93 14.14 -10.57
CA VAL A 172 -2.53 14.53 -10.78
C VAL A 172 -2.42 16.01 -11.20
N LEU A 173 -3.35 16.52 -12.02
CA LEU A 173 -3.42 17.96 -12.32
C LEU A 173 -3.64 18.81 -11.07
N ARG A 174 -4.42 18.34 -10.09
CA ARG A 174 -4.56 19.03 -8.80
C ARG A 174 -3.23 19.08 -8.06
N TYR A 175 -2.44 17.99 -8.13
CA TYR A 175 -1.11 17.96 -7.53
C TYR A 175 -0.18 19.00 -8.16
N ASN A 176 -0.13 19.00 -9.50
CA ASN A 176 0.67 19.92 -10.31
C ASN A 176 -0.08 20.24 -11.61
N HIS A 177 -0.37 21.53 -11.84
CA HIS A 177 -1.17 22.03 -12.98
C HIS A 177 -0.38 22.01 -14.32
N SER A 178 0.27 20.89 -14.65
CA SER A 178 1.10 20.74 -15.84
C SER A 178 0.81 19.42 -16.54
N GLU A 179 0.33 19.46 -17.78
CA GLU A 179 0.11 18.26 -18.60
C GLU A 179 1.39 17.47 -18.85
N THR A 180 2.53 18.16 -18.94
CA THR A 180 3.85 17.50 -19.04
C THR A 180 4.15 16.70 -17.79
N TYR A 181 3.84 17.26 -16.61
CA TYR A 181 4.02 16.55 -15.34
C TYR A 181 3.08 15.34 -15.25
N VAL A 182 1.81 15.51 -15.63
CA VAL A 182 0.84 14.41 -15.66
C VAL A 182 1.34 13.29 -16.58
N SER A 183 1.84 13.64 -17.77
CA SER A 183 2.39 12.68 -18.72
C SER A 183 3.58 11.91 -18.14
N GLN A 184 4.49 12.60 -17.43
CA GLN A 184 5.63 11.97 -16.76
C GLN A 184 5.19 11.01 -15.65
N VAL A 185 4.26 11.44 -14.79
CA VAL A 185 3.71 10.62 -13.71
C VAL A 185 2.99 9.39 -14.27
N MET A 186 2.13 9.55 -15.28
CA MET A 186 1.38 8.42 -15.85
C MET A 186 2.28 7.45 -16.60
N ALA A 187 3.30 7.94 -17.31
CA ALA A 187 4.31 7.08 -17.91
C ALA A 187 5.07 6.27 -16.85
N LYS A 188 5.52 6.94 -15.78
CA LYS A 188 6.24 6.26 -14.69
C LYS A 188 5.35 5.28 -13.92
N ALA A 189 4.08 5.63 -13.71
CA ALA A 189 3.12 4.74 -13.08
C ALA A 189 2.88 3.48 -13.94
N THR A 190 2.89 3.62 -15.27
CA THR A 190 2.82 2.50 -16.22
C THR A 190 4.06 1.61 -16.09
N ASP A 191 5.26 2.18 -15.99
CA ASP A 191 6.48 1.41 -15.70
C ASP A 191 6.37 0.63 -14.39
N TYR A 192 5.68 1.18 -13.39
CA TYR A 192 5.40 0.54 -12.10
C TYR A 192 4.25 -0.48 -12.13
N GLY A 193 3.61 -0.67 -13.29
CA GLY A 193 2.59 -1.69 -13.51
C GLY A 193 1.15 -1.17 -13.53
N LEU A 194 0.93 0.15 -13.61
CA LEU A 194 -0.41 0.71 -13.80
C LEU A 194 -0.99 0.24 -15.14
N GLY A 195 -2.23 -0.25 -15.12
CA GLY A 195 -2.92 -0.76 -16.32
C GLY A 195 -2.42 -2.13 -16.79
N SER A 196 -1.53 -2.78 -16.04
CA SER A 196 -1.18 -4.17 -16.32
C SER A 196 -2.27 -5.12 -15.83
N ASP A 197 -2.65 -6.10 -16.67
CA ASP A 197 -3.49 -7.25 -16.28
C ASP A 197 -2.75 -8.23 -15.35
N GLN A 198 -1.51 -7.89 -15.01
CA GLN A 198 -0.76 -8.52 -13.92
C GLN A 198 -1.43 -8.08 -12.62
N ALA A 199 -2.50 -8.79 -12.26
CA ALA A 199 -2.90 -8.94 -10.86
C ALA A 199 -1.64 -9.26 -10.04
N PHE A 200 -1.64 -8.92 -8.74
CA PHE A 200 -0.59 -9.43 -7.85
C PHE A 200 -0.36 -10.90 -8.14
N ASP A 201 0.75 -11.21 -8.82
CA ASP A 201 1.19 -12.58 -9.05
C ASP A 201 1.82 -12.97 -7.72
N GLY A 202 0.94 -13.09 -6.72
CA GLY A 202 1.19 -13.61 -5.41
C GLY A 202 1.50 -15.06 -5.62
N ASN A 203 2.74 -15.32 -6.04
CA ASN A 203 3.24 -16.65 -6.31
C ASN A 203 3.09 -17.41 -5.00
N THR A 204 1.98 -18.12 -4.89
CA THR A 204 1.64 -18.86 -3.70
C THR A 204 2.60 -20.03 -3.66
N PHE A 205 3.39 -20.13 -2.61
CA PHE A 205 4.40 -21.18 -2.52
C PHE A 205 3.69 -22.54 -2.37
N SER A 206 4.23 -23.57 -3.02
CA SER A 206 3.77 -24.94 -2.76
C SER A 206 4.13 -25.30 -1.32
N GLY A 207 3.12 -25.61 -0.50
CA GLY A 207 3.33 -25.85 0.92
C GLY A 207 2.03 -26.18 1.63
N SER A 208 2.15 -26.68 2.87
CA SER A 208 0.99 -26.96 3.72
C SER A 208 0.89 -25.90 4.80
N GLY A 209 -0.22 -25.16 4.82
CA GLY A 209 -0.52 -24.20 5.87
C GLY A 209 -0.54 -24.82 7.26
N ASP A 210 -0.95 -26.08 7.39
CA ASP A 210 -0.87 -26.83 8.64
C ASP A 210 0.56 -26.97 9.16
N ARG A 211 1.57 -27.05 8.28
CA ARG A 211 2.98 -27.07 8.70
C ARG A 211 3.45 -25.71 9.21
N VAL A 212 2.96 -24.61 8.64
CA VAL A 212 3.22 -23.26 9.15
C VAL A 212 2.60 -23.10 10.54
N VAL A 213 1.35 -23.53 10.69
CA VAL A 213 0.65 -23.52 11.98
C VAL A 213 1.38 -24.40 12.99
N ALA A 214 1.76 -25.63 12.62
CA ALA A 214 2.51 -26.53 13.48
C ALA A 214 3.85 -25.92 13.93
N ALA A 215 4.58 -25.25 13.03
CA ALA A 215 5.79 -24.53 13.38
C ALA A 215 5.50 -23.43 14.41
N ALA A 216 4.51 -22.56 14.16
CA ALA A 216 4.12 -21.50 15.09
C ALA A 216 3.71 -22.05 16.47
N MET A 217 3.00 -23.18 16.50
CA MET A 217 2.59 -23.86 17.73
C MET A 217 3.78 -24.35 18.57
N THR A 218 4.94 -24.65 17.97
CA THR A 218 6.15 -25.00 18.73
C THR A 218 6.70 -23.84 19.56
N GLN A 219 6.28 -22.61 19.26
CA GLN A 219 6.73 -21.39 19.93
C GLN A 219 5.74 -20.88 20.97
N LEU A 220 4.68 -21.62 21.28
CA LEU A 220 3.74 -21.23 22.34
C LEU A 220 4.48 -21.00 23.67
N GLY A 221 4.12 -19.90 24.35
CA GLY A 221 4.76 -19.49 25.60
C GLY A 221 6.05 -18.68 25.43
N VAL A 222 6.61 -18.59 24.22
CA VAL A 222 7.77 -17.71 23.96
C VAL A 222 7.35 -16.25 24.17
N PRO A 223 8.11 -15.43 24.92
CA PRO A 223 7.76 -14.04 25.18
C PRO A 223 7.67 -13.19 23.91
N TYR A 224 6.76 -12.21 23.93
CA TYR A 224 6.81 -11.15 22.94
C TYR A 224 8.05 -10.29 23.14
N GLN A 225 8.79 -10.06 22.06
CA GLN A 225 9.92 -9.15 22.01
C GLN A 225 9.81 -8.30 20.75
N TRP A 226 9.75 -6.97 20.90
CA TRP A 226 9.76 -6.05 19.77
C TRP A 226 11.02 -6.26 18.93
N GLY A 227 10.88 -6.45 17.61
CA GLY A 227 11.99 -6.79 16.74
C GLY A 227 12.45 -8.26 16.83
N GLY A 228 11.83 -9.09 17.68
CA GLY A 228 12.24 -10.48 17.92
C GLY A 228 11.92 -11.42 16.76
N GLU A 229 12.87 -12.32 16.46
CA GLU A 229 12.80 -13.36 15.41
C GLU A 229 13.39 -14.70 15.89
N THR A 230 13.67 -14.85 17.18
CA THR A 230 14.53 -15.92 17.69
C THR A 230 13.69 -17.00 18.38
N PRO A 231 13.60 -18.22 17.83
CA PRO A 231 12.84 -19.31 18.43
C PRO A 231 13.33 -19.64 19.85
N GLY A 232 12.38 -19.90 20.75
CA GLY A 232 12.63 -20.15 22.17
C GLY A 232 13.07 -18.92 22.99
N VAL A 233 13.33 -17.78 22.36
CA VAL A 233 13.85 -16.57 23.04
C VAL A 233 12.84 -15.44 23.00
N GLY A 234 12.38 -15.05 21.82
CA GLY A 234 11.45 -13.93 21.69
C GLY A 234 11.04 -13.63 20.26
N PHE A 235 9.76 -13.27 20.07
CA PHE A 235 9.17 -12.90 18.78
C PHE A 235 8.34 -11.63 18.86
N ASP A 236 8.34 -10.83 17.79
CA ASP A 236 7.19 -9.98 17.49
C ASP A 236 6.23 -10.66 16.50
N CYS A 237 5.09 -10.01 16.23
CA CYS A 237 4.04 -10.55 15.37
C CYS A 237 4.56 -11.01 14.00
N SER A 238 5.23 -10.13 13.28
CA SER A 238 5.78 -10.42 11.95
C SER A 238 7.01 -11.34 11.99
N GLY A 239 7.79 -11.32 13.06
CA GLY A 239 8.92 -12.23 13.28
C GLY A 239 8.46 -13.68 13.46
N LEU A 240 7.38 -13.90 14.22
CA LEU A 240 6.76 -15.23 14.36
C LEU A 240 6.28 -15.77 13.00
N VAL A 241 5.59 -14.93 12.22
CA VAL A 241 5.13 -15.27 10.87
C VAL A 241 6.30 -15.65 9.98
N GLN A 242 7.31 -14.77 9.89
CA GLN A 242 8.48 -14.98 9.05
C GLN A 242 9.19 -16.28 9.40
N TRP A 243 9.43 -16.51 10.69
CA TRP A 243 10.10 -17.72 11.16
C TRP A 243 9.29 -18.99 10.86
N SER A 244 7.97 -18.96 11.03
CA SER A 244 7.09 -20.11 10.81
C SER A 244 7.06 -20.53 9.34
N TYR A 245 6.99 -19.56 8.42
CA TYR A 245 7.07 -19.81 6.98
C TYR A 245 8.46 -20.30 6.56
N ARG A 246 9.53 -19.83 7.21
CA ARG A 246 10.90 -20.31 6.94
C ARG A 246 11.07 -21.81 7.23
N GLN A 247 10.30 -22.38 8.16
CA GLN A 247 10.34 -23.82 8.47
C GLN A 247 9.87 -24.72 7.32
N ILE A 248 9.17 -24.14 6.35
CA ILE A 248 8.72 -24.82 5.14
C ILE A 248 9.46 -24.32 3.88
N GLY A 249 10.57 -23.60 4.06
CA GLY A 249 11.39 -23.08 2.95
C GLY A 249 10.86 -21.81 2.29
N VAL A 250 9.84 -21.16 2.87
CA VAL A 250 9.27 -19.92 2.36
C VAL A 250 9.87 -18.73 3.09
N SER A 251 10.59 -17.88 2.36
CA SER A 251 11.15 -16.65 2.89
C SER A 251 10.13 -15.52 2.78
N LEU A 252 9.70 -15.00 3.94
CA LEU A 252 8.85 -13.81 3.99
C LEU A 252 9.66 -12.56 4.35
N PRO A 253 9.21 -11.36 3.92
CA PRO A 253 9.71 -10.10 4.42
C PRO A 253 9.55 -9.98 5.94
N ARG A 254 10.30 -9.05 6.53
CA ARG A 254 10.44 -8.97 7.98
C ARG A 254 9.24 -8.35 8.66
N THR A 255 8.64 -7.35 8.04
CA THR A 255 7.65 -6.50 8.70
C THR A 255 6.23 -6.85 8.28
N THR A 256 5.26 -6.59 9.15
CA THR A 256 3.83 -6.71 8.85
C THR A 256 3.45 -5.99 7.55
N ARG A 257 4.04 -4.80 7.32
CA ARG A 257 3.76 -3.94 6.16
C ARG A 257 4.23 -4.55 4.85
N GLU A 258 5.30 -5.32 4.86
CA GLU A 258 5.77 -6.03 3.68
C GLU A 258 5.05 -7.38 3.52
N GLN A 259 4.76 -8.07 4.64
CA GLN A 259 4.07 -9.36 4.63
C GLN A 259 2.65 -9.28 4.08
N ILE A 260 1.95 -8.15 4.30
CA ILE A 260 0.63 -7.92 3.69
C ILE A 260 0.67 -7.85 2.17
N LEU A 261 1.85 -7.71 1.56
CA LEU A 261 2.00 -7.71 0.10
C LEU A 261 2.29 -9.10 -0.46
N VAL A 262 2.52 -10.10 0.40
CA VAL A 262 2.86 -11.45 -0.06
C VAL A 262 1.61 -12.30 -0.22
N GLY A 263 1.57 -13.06 -1.33
CA GLY A 263 0.46 -13.95 -1.63
C GLY A 263 -0.77 -13.23 -2.19
N VAL A 264 -1.90 -13.94 -2.22
CA VAL A 264 -3.16 -13.44 -2.78
C VAL A 264 -4.09 -12.96 -1.66
N PRO A 265 -4.92 -11.92 -1.90
CA PRO A 265 -5.94 -11.51 -0.93
C PRO A 265 -6.95 -12.63 -0.67
N VAL A 266 -7.38 -12.78 0.59
CA VAL A 266 -8.55 -13.57 0.96
C VAL A 266 -9.67 -12.59 1.33
N THR A 267 -10.63 -12.40 0.42
CA THR A 267 -11.66 -11.35 0.54
C THR A 267 -12.89 -11.79 1.34
N ASP A 268 -13.12 -13.09 1.45
CA ASP A 268 -14.17 -13.66 2.31
C ASP A 268 -13.53 -14.40 3.48
N VAL A 269 -13.95 -14.09 4.71
CA VAL A 269 -13.47 -14.77 5.92
C VAL A 269 -13.85 -16.25 5.94
N ALA A 270 -14.91 -16.65 5.21
CA ALA A 270 -15.29 -18.05 5.04
C ALA A 270 -14.26 -18.83 4.22
N ASP A 271 -13.48 -18.15 3.38
CA ASP A 271 -12.44 -18.78 2.57
C ASP A 271 -11.13 -18.98 3.33
N LEU A 272 -10.99 -18.49 4.57
CA LEU A 272 -9.76 -18.60 5.35
C LEU A 272 -9.33 -20.05 5.55
N ARG A 273 -8.04 -20.31 5.32
CA ARG A 273 -7.38 -21.62 5.45
C ARG A 273 -6.22 -21.54 6.43
N PRO A 274 -5.90 -22.63 7.16
CA PRO A 274 -4.71 -22.69 7.98
C PRO A 274 -3.48 -22.15 7.24
N GLY A 275 -2.69 -21.32 7.90
CA GLY A 275 -1.53 -20.64 7.32
C GLY A 275 -1.84 -19.23 6.78
N ASP A 276 -3.07 -18.90 6.41
CA ASP A 276 -3.41 -17.54 5.95
C ASP A 276 -3.03 -16.49 7.01
N LEU A 277 -2.52 -15.35 6.56
CA LEU A 277 -2.11 -14.25 7.42
C LEU A 277 -3.29 -13.31 7.67
N LEU A 278 -3.57 -13.00 8.93
CA LEU A 278 -4.63 -12.10 9.35
C LEU A 278 -4.02 -10.78 9.82
N PHE A 279 -4.38 -9.68 9.16
CA PHE A 279 -3.88 -8.35 9.49
C PHE A 279 -4.96 -7.55 10.22
N THR A 280 -4.60 -7.03 11.38
CA THR A 280 -5.52 -6.29 12.25
C THR A 280 -4.89 -4.99 12.71
N ARG A 281 -5.72 -4.14 13.33
CA ARG A 281 -5.22 -2.99 14.08
C ARG A 281 -4.33 -3.47 15.22
N SER A 282 -3.28 -2.71 15.50
CA SER A 282 -2.52 -2.83 16.74
C SER A 282 -2.59 -1.54 17.53
N THR A 283 -2.29 -1.59 18.82
CA THR A 283 -2.02 -0.37 19.60
C THR A 283 -0.54 -0.30 19.91
N ARG A 284 0.15 0.72 19.39
CA ARG A 284 1.57 0.98 19.68
C ARG A 284 1.68 2.31 20.40
N ASN A 285 2.19 2.28 21.63
CA ASN A 285 2.36 3.46 22.48
C ASN A 285 1.07 4.31 22.61
N GLY A 286 -0.09 3.65 22.74
CA GLY A 286 -1.39 4.31 22.82
C GLY A 286 -2.02 4.70 21.48
N THR A 287 -1.33 4.53 20.36
CA THR A 287 -1.82 4.83 19.00
C THR A 287 -2.41 3.60 18.36
N VAL A 288 -3.58 3.76 17.74
CA VAL A 288 -4.12 2.73 16.86
C VAL A 288 -3.39 2.79 15.53
N VAL A 289 -2.77 1.67 15.17
CA VAL A 289 -2.09 1.48 13.88
C VAL A 289 -2.92 0.52 13.04
N ASP A 290 -3.49 1.03 11.94
CA ASP A 290 -4.15 0.21 10.93
C ASP A 290 -3.15 -0.76 10.29
N LEU A 291 -3.54 -2.01 10.11
CA LEU A 291 -2.70 -3.09 9.59
C LEU A 291 -1.39 -3.27 10.37
N GLY A 292 -1.39 -2.85 11.64
CA GLY A 292 -0.20 -2.82 12.48
C GLY A 292 0.16 -4.16 13.13
N HIS A 293 -0.70 -5.17 12.98
CA HIS A 293 -0.51 -6.50 13.54
C HIS A 293 -0.70 -7.59 12.48
N VAL A 294 -0.05 -8.73 12.68
CA VAL A 294 -0.27 -9.94 11.88
C VAL A 294 -0.33 -11.18 12.75
N ALA A 295 -1.24 -12.09 12.43
CA ALA A 295 -1.36 -13.41 13.04
C ALA A 295 -1.46 -14.49 11.95
N ILE A 296 -1.22 -15.75 12.32
CA ILE A 296 -1.39 -16.91 11.42
C ILE A 296 -2.73 -17.56 11.75
N TYR A 297 -3.65 -17.66 10.79
CA TYR A 297 -4.90 -18.40 10.96
C TYR A 297 -4.59 -19.89 11.15
N ALA A 298 -5.14 -20.47 12.21
CA ALA A 298 -4.89 -21.87 12.61
C ALA A 298 -6.05 -22.82 12.23
N GLY A 299 -7.12 -22.29 11.61
CA GLY A 299 -8.36 -23.03 11.41
C GLY A 299 -9.27 -23.01 12.65
N GLY A 300 -10.52 -23.46 12.49
CA GLY A 300 -11.48 -23.56 13.59
C GLY A 300 -11.78 -22.25 14.32
N GLY A 301 -11.64 -21.11 13.63
CA GLY A 301 -11.80 -19.78 14.24
C GLY A 301 -10.71 -19.39 15.23
N LYS A 302 -9.51 -19.97 15.08
CA LYS A 302 -8.34 -19.68 15.91
C LYS A 302 -7.19 -19.08 15.10
N GLU A 303 -6.32 -18.35 15.78
CA GLU A 303 -5.07 -17.82 15.25
C GLU A 303 -3.91 -18.12 16.21
N VAL A 304 -2.69 -18.27 15.67
CA VAL A 304 -1.44 -18.26 16.45
C VAL A 304 -0.81 -16.88 16.31
N VAL A 305 -0.47 -16.26 17.44
CA VAL A 305 -0.11 -14.85 17.46
C VAL A 305 0.95 -14.55 18.53
N ALA A 306 1.89 -13.66 18.20
CA ALA A 306 2.76 -12.97 19.15
C ALA A 306 2.19 -11.55 19.37
N PRO A 307 1.39 -11.31 20.43
CA PRO A 307 0.40 -10.24 20.43
C PRO A 307 0.99 -8.85 20.77
N LYS A 308 1.70 -8.72 21.89
CA LYS A 308 2.27 -7.45 22.38
C LYS A 308 3.22 -7.68 23.55
N THR A 309 3.99 -6.64 23.90
CA THR A 309 4.87 -6.62 25.07
C THR A 309 4.14 -7.03 26.35
N GLY A 310 4.79 -7.87 27.16
CA GLY A 310 4.24 -8.39 28.43
C GLY A 310 3.34 -9.61 28.26
N ASP A 311 3.26 -10.16 27.05
CA ASP A 311 2.45 -11.32 26.71
C ASP A 311 3.31 -12.34 25.95
N VAL A 312 2.74 -13.50 25.62
CA VAL A 312 3.45 -14.62 25.00
C VAL A 312 2.78 -15.07 23.70
N VAL A 313 3.54 -15.76 22.86
CA VAL A 313 2.99 -16.49 21.72
C VAL A 313 1.89 -17.43 22.22
N SER A 314 0.68 -17.28 21.68
CA SER A 314 -0.50 -17.98 22.16
C SER A 314 -1.49 -18.27 21.03
N VAL A 315 -2.38 -19.23 21.27
CA VAL A 315 -3.53 -19.47 20.40
C VAL A 315 -4.70 -18.65 20.89
N ARG A 316 -5.34 -17.88 20.00
CA ARG A 316 -6.47 -17.01 20.35
C ARG A 316 -7.66 -17.23 19.42
N PRO A 317 -8.90 -16.95 19.87
CA PRO A 317 -10.03 -16.82 18.97
C PRO A 317 -9.78 -15.67 17.99
N VAL A 318 -10.11 -15.88 16.72
CA VAL A 318 -10.12 -14.81 15.72
C VAL A 318 -11.25 -13.84 16.04
N VAL A 319 -10.93 -12.55 16.10
CA VAL A 319 -11.93 -11.48 16.18
C VAL A 319 -12.22 -11.03 14.74
N TYR A 320 -13.15 -11.69 14.06
CA TYR A 320 -13.37 -11.47 12.62
C TYR A 320 -13.66 -10.01 12.25
N SER A 321 -14.34 -9.26 13.12
CA SER A 321 -14.63 -7.83 12.90
C SER A 321 -13.40 -6.91 12.98
N SER A 322 -12.26 -7.40 13.49
CA SER A 322 -11.01 -6.64 13.56
C SER A 322 -10.08 -6.90 12.38
N ILE A 323 -10.38 -7.89 11.53
CA ILE A 323 -9.61 -8.19 10.32
C ILE A 323 -9.77 -7.04 9.34
N GLN A 324 -8.65 -6.41 8.99
CA GLN A 324 -8.58 -5.35 8.00
C GLN A 324 -8.11 -5.88 6.64
N ALA A 325 -7.31 -6.94 6.64
CA ALA A 325 -6.93 -7.68 5.45
C ALA A 325 -6.54 -9.11 5.80
N ALA A 326 -6.63 -10.02 4.83
CA ALA A 326 -6.08 -11.37 4.94
C ALA A 326 -5.31 -11.75 3.68
N ARG A 327 -4.22 -12.52 3.85
CA ARG A 327 -3.36 -12.97 2.75
C ARG A 327 -3.12 -14.46 2.77
N ARG A 328 -3.30 -15.10 1.62
CA ARG A 328 -2.92 -16.48 1.37
C ARG A 328 -1.58 -16.54 0.67
N VAL A 329 -0.58 -17.05 1.37
CA VAL A 329 0.80 -17.16 0.88
C VAL A 329 1.06 -18.52 0.22
N LEU A 330 0.26 -19.55 0.50
CA LEU A 330 0.46 -20.92 0.00
C LEU A 330 -0.66 -21.33 -0.97
N SER A 331 -0.35 -22.19 -1.94
CA SER A 331 -1.29 -22.68 -2.97
C SER A 331 -2.06 -23.90 -2.50
#